data_AF-A0A5B1CHG7-F1
#
_entry.id   AF-A0A5B1CHG7-F1
#
_cell.length_a   1.000
_cell.length_b   1.000
_cell.length_c   1.000
_cell.angle_alpha   90.00
_cell.angle_beta   90.00
_cell.angle_gamma   90.00
#
_symmetry.space_group_name_H-M   'P 1'
#
loop_
_entity.id
_entity.type
_entity.pdbx_description
1 polymer ?
#
loop_
_entity_poly.entity_id
_entity_poly.type
_entity_poly.pdbx_seq_one_letter_code
_entity_poly.pdbx_strand_id
1 'polypeptide(L)'
;MAKYYVQSGTLRTIVSAESAGKAAIWAVHQAMQQVFPMDGDSPVPQDKPAAVLASKLSVSEQGFDRNDSVVTPTIEVVSQWNEMVSTLDRLQQMLHRAA
;
A
#
# COMPACT_ATOMS: atom_id res chain seq x y z
N MET A 1 -12.93 8.00 9.45
CA MET A 1 -12.20 7.18 8.47
C MET A 1 -12.71 5.75 8.55
N ALA A 2 -13.01 5.13 7.42
CA ALA A 2 -13.50 3.77 7.37
C ALA A 2 -12.35 2.77 7.50
N LYS A 3 -12.64 1.58 8.03
CA LYS A 3 -11.69 0.48 8.09
C LYS A 3 -11.82 -0.35 6.81
N TYR A 4 -10.70 -0.61 6.16
CA TYR A 4 -10.62 -1.40 4.95
C TYR A 4 -9.75 -2.63 5.18
N TYR A 5 -10.31 -3.78 4.84
CA TYR A 5 -9.63 -5.06 4.75
C TYR A 5 -9.03 -5.17 3.35
N VAL A 6 -7.70 -5.16 3.28
CA VAL A 6 -6.96 -5.27 2.02
C VAL A 6 -6.26 -6.62 1.96
N GLN A 7 -6.44 -7.31 0.85
CA GLN A 7 -5.79 -8.59 0.60
C GLN A 7 -5.24 -8.72 -0.81
N SER A 8 -4.09 -9.38 -0.94
CA SER A 8 -3.49 -9.74 -2.23
C SER A 8 -2.46 -10.84 -2.03
N GLY A 9 -2.66 -12.00 -2.66
CA GLY A 9 -1.76 -13.14 -2.47
C GLY A 9 -1.68 -13.56 -1.01
N THR A 10 -0.50 -13.42 -0.39
CA THR A 10 -0.29 -13.69 1.04
C THR A 10 -0.42 -12.43 1.92
N LEU A 11 -0.55 -11.25 1.32
CA LEU A 11 -0.81 -10.00 2.04
C LEU A 11 -2.25 -9.99 2.57
N ARG A 12 -2.39 -9.77 3.88
CA ARG A 12 -3.65 -9.45 4.55
C ARG A 12 -3.39 -8.35 5.57
N THR A 13 -3.98 -7.18 5.37
CA THR A 13 -3.81 -6.02 6.24
C THR A 13 -5.11 -5.26 6.43
N ILE A 14 -5.22 -4.54 7.54
CA ILE A 14 -6.36 -3.69 7.85
C ILE A 14 -5.85 -2.25 7.88
N VAL A 15 -6.43 -1.41 7.03
CA VAL A 15 -6.02 -0.01 6.85
C VAL A 15 -7.19 0.90 7.15
N SER A 16 -6.96 1.92 7.96
CA SER A 16 -7.92 3.02 8.11
C SER A 16 -7.66 4.05 7.01
N ALA A 17 -8.65 4.30 6.15
CA ALA A 17 -8.51 5.25 5.05
C ALA A 17 -9.83 5.99 4.79
N GLU A 18 -9.75 7.01 3.93
CA GLU A 18 -10.93 7.75 3.47
C GLU A 18 -11.59 7.12 2.25
N SER A 19 -10.88 6.23 1.54
CA SER A 19 -11.41 5.50 0.40
C SER A 19 -10.68 4.18 0.20
N ALA A 20 -11.34 3.24 -0.49
CA ALA A 20 -10.78 1.95 -0.86
C ALA A 20 -9.46 2.09 -1.67
N GLY A 21 -9.37 3.09 -2.56
CA GLY A 21 -8.16 3.36 -3.33
C GLY A 21 -6.99 3.79 -2.45
N LYS A 22 -7.21 4.67 -1.47
CA LYS A 22 -6.18 5.08 -0.50
C LYS A 22 -5.72 3.89 0.36
N ALA A 23 -6.64 3.02 0.76
CA ALA A 23 -6.31 1.78 1.48
C ALA A 23 -5.43 0.85 0.63
N ALA A 24 -5.73 0.70 -0.66
CA ALA A 24 -4.94 -0.11 -1.58
C ALA A 24 -3.50 0.42 -1.73
N ILE A 25 -3.35 1.73 -1.96
CA ILE A 25 -2.03 2.38 -2.08
C ILE A 25 -1.20 2.18 -0.81
N TRP A 26 -1.82 2.35 0.37
CA TRP A 26 -1.14 2.12 1.64
C TRP A 26 -0.71 0.67 1.84
N ALA A 27 -1.54 -0.29 1.45
CA ALA A 27 -1.21 -1.72 1.52
C ALA A 27 -0.01 -2.07 0.61
N VAL A 28 0.05 -1.51 -0.59
CA VAL A 28 1.20 -1.65 -1.50
C VAL A 28 2.44 -1.02 -0.89
N HIS A 29 2.34 0.19 -0.34
CA HIS A 29 3.45 0.84 0.35
C HIS A 29 4.01 -0.03 1.49
N GLN A 30 3.15 -0.61 2.33
CA GLN A 30 3.57 -1.55 3.39
C GLN A 30 4.26 -2.79 2.85
N ALA A 31 3.81 -3.35 1.73
CA ALA A 31 4.47 -4.49 1.09
C ALA A 31 5.85 -4.11 0.52
N MET A 32 5.97 -2.93 -0.09
CA MET A 32 7.24 -2.44 -0.64
C MET A 32 8.28 -2.13 0.45
N GLN A 33 7.86 -1.64 1.61
CA GLN A 33 8.74 -1.44 2.78
C GLN A 33 9.41 -2.73 3.27
N GLN A 34 8.82 -3.91 2.99
CA GLN A 34 9.44 -5.20 3.33
C GLN A 34 10.57 -5.58 2.36
N VAL A 35 10.50 -5.10 1.11
CA VAL A 35 11.50 -5.39 0.06
C VAL A 35 12.61 -4.32 0.06
N PHE A 36 12.24 -3.07 0.30
CA PHE A 36 13.14 -1.93 0.40
C PHE A 36 12.97 -1.27 1.77
N PRO A 37 13.57 -1.83 2.83
CA PRO A 37 13.56 -1.20 4.13
C PRO A 37 14.30 0.14 4.04
N MET A 38 13.58 1.26 4.16
CA MET A 38 14.21 2.56 4.44
C MET A 38 14.50 2.63 5.94
N ASP A 39 15.67 3.17 6.28
CA ASP A 39 16.33 3.01 7.57
C ASP A 39 15.44 3.04 8.84
N GLY A 40 15.63 2.02 9.68
CA GLY A 40 15.62 2.14 11.14
C GLY A 40 14.29 2.11 11.88
N ASP A 41 13.15 2.41 11.26
CA ASP A 41 11.93 2.71 12.02
C ASP A 41 10.69 1.91 11.59
N SER A 42 10.68 0.59 11.85
CA SER A 42 9.56 -0.14 12.51
C SER A 42 9.63 -1.66 12.34
N PRO A 43 9.11 -2.42 13.32
CA PRO A 43 9.37 -3.85 13.49
C PRO A 43 8.42 -4.67 12.63
N VAL A 44 8.77 -4.93 11.38
CA VAL A 44 8.30 -6.18 10.78
C VAL A 44 9.07 -7.28 11.52
N PRO A 45 8.43 -8.22 12.23
CA PRO A 45 9.16 -9.35 12.79
C PRO A 45 9.92 -10.00 11.64
N GLN A 46 11.25 -10.06 11.72
CA GLN A 46 12.09 -10.69 10.69
C GLN A 46 11.69 -12.16 10.44
N ASP A 47 10.88 -12.75 11.32
CA ASP A 47 10.29 -14.09 11.22
C ASP A 47 9.01 -14.19 10.36
N LYS A 48 8.45 -13.09 9.85
CA LYS A 48 7.29 -13.16 8.95
C LYS A 48 7.75 -13.23 7.49
N PRO A 49 7.27 -14.23 6.71
CA PRO A 49 7.60 -14.28 5.29
C PRO A 49 7.14 -13.00 4.61
N ALA A 50 7.96 -12.48 3.70
CA ALA A 50 7.64 -11.29 2.91
C ALA A 50 6.26 -11.47 2.25
N ALA A 51 5.41 -10.44 2.38
CA ALA A 51 4.09 -10.45 1.81
C ALA A 51 4.20 -10.45 0.28
N VAL A 52 3.69 -11.50 -0.35
CA VAL A 52 3.66 -11.64 -1.80
C VAL A 52 2.35 -11.07 -2.30
N LEU A 53 2.46 -9.99 -3.07
CA LEU A 53 1.33 -9.42 -3.80
C LEU A 53 0.96 -10.34 -4.98
N ALA A 54 -0.30 -10.70 -5.09
CA ALA A 54 -0.83 -11.33 -6.30
C ALA A 54 -1.03 -10.29 -7.42
N SER A 55 -1.48 -10.73 -8.59
CA SER A 55 -1.80 -9.85 -9.72
C SER A 55 -2.98 -8.90 -9.46
N LYS A 56 -3.80 -9.19 -8.44
CA LYS A 56 -4.97 -8.41 -8.04
C LYS A 56 -4.96 -8.13 -6.53
N LEU A 57 -5.48 -6.97 -6.16
CA LEU A 57 -5.80 -6.55 -4.80
C LEU A 57 -7.32 -6.55 -4.63
N SER A 58 -7.80 -7.05 -3.49
CA SER A 58 -9.19 -6.95 -3.07
C SER A 58 -9.28 -6.06 -1.83
N VAL A 59 -10.20 -5.09 -1.88
CA VAL A 59 -10.45 -4.14 -0.79
C VAL A 59 -11.92 -4.19 -0.39
N SER A 60 -12.19 -4.31 0.90
CA SER A 60 -13.56 -4.35 1.44
C SER A 60 -13.65 -3.65 2.78
N GLU A 61 -14.77 -2.99 3.05
CA GLU A 61 -15.06 -2.40 4.37
C GLU A 61 -15.56 -3.43 5.38
N GLN A 62 -16.02 -4.59 4.89
CA GLN A 62 -16.76 -5.57 5.70
C GLN A 62 -15.93 -6.79 6.11
N GLY A 63 -14.82 -7.08 5.43
CA GLY A 63 -13.95 -8.22 5.77
C GLY A 63 -13.11 -8.77 4.62
N PHE A 64 -12.30 -9.78 4.91
CA PHE A 64 -11.51 -10.54 3.92
C PHE A 64 -12.39 -11.53 3.11
N ASP A 65 -11.90 -11.95 1.94
CA ASP A 65 -12.53 -12.99 1.09
C ASP A 65 -13.99 -12.71 0.70
N ARG A 66 -14.30 -11.42 0.52
CA ARG A 66 -15.63 -10.92 0.22
C ARG A 66 -15.88 -10.82 -1.29
N ASN A 67 -17.00 -11.37 -1.77
CA ASN A 67 -17.39 -11.29 -3.19
C ASN A 67 -17.84 -9.88 -3.62
N ASP A 68 -18.24 -9.04 -2.66
CA ASP A 68 -18.55 -7.62 -2.86
C ASP A 68 -17.31 -6.71 -2.71
N SER A 69 -16.10 -7.30 -2.65
CA SER A 69 -14.87 -6.53 -2.59
C SER A 69 -14.56 -5.80 -3.90
N VAL A 70 -14.00 -4.61 -3.78
CA VAL A 70 -13.44 -3.88 -4.92
C VAL A 70 -12.14 -4.55 -5.30
N VAL A 71 -12.08 -5.07 -6.53
CA VAL A 71 -10.90 -5.75 -7.06
C VAL A 71 -10.18 -4.82 -8.01
N THR A 72 -8.90 -4.58 -7.76
CA THR A 72 -8.05 -3.71 -8.58
C THR A 72 -6.78 -4.44 -8.98
N PRO A 73 -6.32 -4.37 -10.24
CA PRO A 73 -5.03 -4.92 -10.63
C PRO A 73 -3.90 -4.31 -9.80
N THR A 74 -3.03 -5.15 -9.25
CA THR A 74 -1.93 -4.70 -8.36
C THR A 74 -1.03 -3.70 -9.06
N ILE A 75 -0.77 -3.91 -10.36
CA ILE A 75 0.07 -3.01 -11.15
C ILE A 75 -0.50 -1.59 -11.24
N GLU A 76 -1.82 -1.42 -11.27
CA GLU A 76 -2.46 -0.10 -11.29
C GLU A 76 -2.24 0.62 -9.97
N VAL A 77 -2.37 -0.09 -8.84
CA VAL A 77 -2.16 0.47 -7.51
C VAL A 77 -0.68 0.82 -7.29
N VAL A 78 0.24 -0.03 -7.76
CA VAL A 78 1.69 0.25 -7.75
C VAL A 78 2.01 1.47 -8.60
N SER A 79 1.35 1.63 -9.75
CA SER A 79 1.56 2.79 -10.63
C SER A 79 1.11 4.09 -9.95
N GLN A 80 -0.07 4.08 -9.31
CA GLN A 80 -0.56 5.23 -8.52
C GLN A 80 0.36 5.55 -7.34
N TRP A 81 0.88 4.53 -6.66
CA TRP A 81 1.86 4.71 -5.60
C TRP A 81 3.16 5.36 -6.13
N ASN A 82 3.68 4.90 -7.26
CA ASN A 82 4.88 5.47 -7.89
C ASN A 82 4.66 6.94 -8.28
N GLU A 83 3.51 7.28 -8.86
CA GLU A 83 3.15 8.65 -9.19
C GLU A 83 3.14 9.55 -7.95
N MET A 84 2.61 9.07 -6.82
CA MET A 84 2.63 9.79 -5.55
C MET A 84 4.07 10.02 -5.05
N VAL A 85 4.91 8.98 -5.04
CA VAL A 85 6.32 9.10 -4.63
C VAL A 85 7.08 10.08 -5.53
N SER A 86 6.90 9.97 -6.85
CA SER A 86 7.54 10.87 -7.83
C SER A 86 7.07 12.32 -7.66
N THR A 87 5.80 12.53 -7.33
CA THR A 87 5.26 13.86 -7.05
C THR A 87 5.86 14.45 -5.77
N LEU A 88 6.01 13.64 -4.72
CA LEU A 88 6.65 14.06 -3.47
C LEU A 88 8.13 14.40 -3.66
N ASP A 89 8.86 13.60 -4.44
CA ASP A 89 10.27 13.87 -4.77
C ASP A 89 10.41 15.22 -5.52
N ARG A 90 9.54 15.46 -6.50
CA ARG A 90 9.50 16.74 -7.23
C ARG A 90 9.24 17.93 -6.30
N LEU A 91 8.29 17.79 -5.36
CA LEU A 91 8.01 18.83 -4.37
C LEU A 91 9.21 19.08 -3.46
N GLN A 92 9.88 18.02 -3.00
CA GLN A 92 11.09 18.11 -2.20
C GLN A 92 12.19 18.86 -2.95
N GLN A 93 12.44 18.53 -4.22
CA GLN A 93 13.44 19.21 -5.05
C GLN A 93 13.12 20.71 -5.24
N MET A 94 11.84 21.06 -5.41
CA MET A 94 11.42 22.46 -5.50
C MET A 94 11.70 23.23 -4.20
N LEU A 95 11.40 22.63 -3.05
CA LEU A 95 11.70 23.23 -1.75
C LEU A 95 13.20 23.41 -1.53
N HIS A 96 14.02 22.42 -1.90
CA HIS A 96 15.48 22.50 -1.77
C HIS A 96 16.11 23.55 -2.69
N ARG A 97 15.51 23.85 -3.85
CA ARG A 97 16.00 24.90 -4.76
C ARG A 97 15.55 26.32 -4.39
N ALA A 98 14.54 26.45 -3.55
CA ALA A 98 13.99 27.73 -3.09
C ALA A 98 14.61 28.22 -1.77
N ALA A 99 15.38 27.37 -1.09
CA ALA A 99 16.18 27.69 0.10
C ALA A 99 17.63 28.06 -0.29
#